data_AF-A0AAE0KS63-F1
#
_entry.id   AF-A0AAE0KS63-F1
#
_cell.length_a   1.000
_cell.length_b   1.000
_cell.length_c   1.000
_cell.angle_alpha   90.00
_cell.angle_beta   90.00
_cell.angle_gamma   90.00
#
_symmetry.space_group_name_H-M   'P 1'
#
loop_
_entity.id
_entity.type
_entity.pdbx_description
1 polymer ?
#
loop_
_entity_poly.entity_id
_entity_poly.type
_entity_poly.pdbx_seq_one_letter_code
_entity_poly.pdbx_strand_id
1 'polypeptide(L)'
;MEDELADPKSFVDYLLPRPIRKGLTGAGAAACLVGTVLTVSQITSSGSLGILTRSDFVNLGINIAGFALLLALFIADSDGEAKRVEERRAKKQAQIDAGYRETVTTTTGQSISKLKQVDDDWIIKRLDRWGKTERMPFLGPTKGALLRDLVREKDPQVNTAARRSVTRTQAHACFVLHR
;
A
#
# COMPACT_ATOMS: atom_id res chain seq x y z
N MET A 1 -5.01 -2.86 1.09
CA MET A 1 -4.35 -3.92 1.90
C MET A 1 -3.34 -4.70 1.08
N GLU A 2 -3.60 -5.01 -0.20
CA GLU A 2 -2.69 -5.80 -1.05
C GLU A 2 -1.29 -5.19 -1.22
N ASP A 3 -1.18 -3.85 -1.29
CA ASP A 3 0.10 -3.13 -1.42
C ASP A 3 0.98 -3.13 -0.15
N GLU A 4 0.47 -3.61 1.01
CA GLU A 4 1.27 -3.68 2.24
C GLU A 4 1.98 -5.02 2.44
N LEU A 5 1.59 -6.07 1.71
CA LEU A 5 2.19 -7.41 1.81
C LEU A 5 3.51 -7.55 1.05
N ALA A 6 3.87 -6.61 0.17
CA ALA A 6 4.96 -6.79 -0.77
C ALA A 6 6.37 -6.43 -0.24
N ASP A 7 6.51 -6.00 1.02
CA ASP A 7 7.83 -5.55 1.54
C ASP A 7 8.09 -5.88 3.03
N PRO A 8 7.92 -7.14 3.49
CA PRO A 8 8.31 -7.52 4.84
C PRO A 8 9.84 -7.60 4.94
N LYS A 9 10.44 -6.68 5.71
CA LYS A 9 11.89 -6.69 5.99
C LYS A 9 12.27 -7.69 7.07
N SER A 10 11.31 -8.14 7.86
CA SER A 10 11.49 -9.05 8.98
C SER A 10 10.38 -10.10 9.05
N PHE A 11 10.66 -11.23 9.71
CA PHE A 11 9.66 -12.29 9.96
C PHE A 11 8.43 -11.76 10.70
N VAL A 12 8.63 -10.80 11.62
CA VAL A 12 7.53 -10.16 12.36
C VAL A 12 6.65 -9.31 11.45
N ASP A 13 7.23 -8.64 10.45
CA ASP A 13 6.45 -7.88 9.46
C ASP A 13 5.63 -8.78 8.52
N TYR A 14 6.07 -10.02 8.31
CA TYR A 14 5.34 -11.01 7.54
C TYR A 14 4.15 -11.59 8.34
N LEU A 15 4.39 -11.96 9.60
CA LEU A 15 3.38 -12.61 10.44
C LEU A 15 2.33 -11.64 10.99
N LEU A 16 2.73 -10.39 11.24
CA LEU A 16 1.89 -9.35 11.81
C LEU A 16 1.89 -8.12 10.90
N PRO A 17 0.94 -8.07 9.94
CA PRO A 17 0.73 -6.90 9.11
C PRO A 17 0.62 -5.64 9.96
N ARG A 18 1.24 -4.57 9.48
CA ARG A 18 1.32 -3.29 10.17
C ARG A 18 -0.01 -2.76 10.74
N PRO A 19 -1.16 -2.82 10.03
CA PRO A 19 -2.44 -2.36 10.61
C PRO A 19 -2.84 -3.18 11.83
N ILE A 20 -2.53 -4.48 11.85
CA ILE A 20 -2.79 -5.36 12.99
C ILE A 20 -1.84 -5.01 14.13
N ARG A 21 -0.55 -4.80 13.84
CA ARG A 21 0.44 -4.42 14.86
C ARG A 21 0.10 -3.06 15.50
N LYS A 22 -0.24 -2.05 14.70
CA LYS A 22 -0.74 -0.74 15.17
C LYS A 22 -2.03 -0.87 15.98
N GLY A 23 -2.94 -1.73 15.53
CA GLY A 23 -4.16 -2.04 16.26
C GLY A 23 -3.86 -2.64 17.63
N LEU A 24 -2.95 -3.62 17.71
CA LEU A 24 -2.57 -4.27 18.96
C LEU A 24 -1.81 -3.33 19.90
N THR A 25 -0.81 -2.58 19.41
CA THR A 25 -0.05 -1.64 20.25
C THR A 25 -0.92 -0.48 20.70
N GLY A 26 -1.77 0.06 19.83
CA GLY A 26 -2.72 1.13 20.16
C GLY A 26 -3.80 0.67 21.14
N ALA A 27 -4.45 -0.47 20.89
CA ALA A 27 -5.46 -1.02 21.80
C ALA A 27 -4.85 -1.44 23.14
N GLY A 28 -3.65 -2.02 23.13
CA GLY A 28 -2.92 -2.36 24.35
C GLY A 28 -2.54 -1.13 25.17
N ALA A 29 -2.04 -0.07 24.53
CA ALA A 29 -1.80 1.20 25.20
C ALA A 29 -3.09 1.77 25.81
N ALA A 30 -4.20 1.77 25.05
CA ALA A 30 -5.49 2.22 25.55
C ALA A 30 -5.96 1.38 26.77
N ALA A 31 -5.79 0.06 26.74
CA ALA A 31 -6.14 -0.81 27.85
C ALA A 31 -5.31 -0.50 29.12
N CYS A 32 -4.00 -0.29 28.97
CA CYS A 32 -3.13 0.12 30.07
C CYS A 32 -3.51 1.50 30.64
N LEU A 33 -3.90 2.44 29.77
CA LEU A 33 -4.39 3.76 30.21
C LEU A 33 -5.69 3.63 31.00
N VAL A 34 -6.66 2.86 30.51
CA VAL A 34 -7.92 2.59 31.24
C VAL A 34 -7.62 1.91 32.58
N GLY A 35 -6.72 0.94 32.63
CA GLY A 35 -6.29 0.29 33.88
C GLY A 35 -5.65 1.27 34.86
N THR A 36 -4.85 2.23 34.36
CA THR A 36 -4.25 3.31 35.17
C THR A 36 -5.35 4.21 35.77
N VAL A 37 -6.34 4.60 34.96
CA VAL A 37 -7.44 5.45 35.43
C VAL A 37 -8.29 4.73 36.48
N LEU A 38 -8.60 3.45 36.27
CA LEU A 38 -9.38 2.66 37.23
C LEU A 38 -8.63 2.47 38.55
N THR A 39 -7.33 2.15 38.50
CA THR A 39 -6.52 1.99 39.73
C THR A 39 -6.37 3.30 40.48
N VAL A 40 -6.15 4.43 39.80
CA VAL A 40 -6.14 5.76 40.43
C VAL A 40 -7.49 6.11 41.04
N SER A 41 -8.60 5.81 40.35
CA SER A 41 -9.96 6.04 40.86
C SER A 41 -10.25 5.19 42.10
N GLN A 42 -9.79 3.94 42.14
CA GLN A 42 -9.91 3.07 43.30
C GLN A 42 -9.10 3.60 44.49
N ILE A 43 -7.85 4.03 44.26
CA ILE A 43 -7.00 4.61 45.31
C ILE A 43 -7.64 5.87 45.91
N THR A 44 -8.19 6.75 45.06
CA THR A 44 -8.82 8.00 45.52
C THR A 44 -10.17 7.80 46.21
N SER A 45 -10.96 6.79 45.79
CA SER A 45 -12.25 6.46 46.43
C SER A 45 -12.11 5.65 47.73
N SER A 46 -10.99 4.96 47.93
CA SER A 46 -10.71 4.16 49.14
C SER A 46 -10.29 5.00 50.37
N GLY A 47 -10.31 6.33 50.24
CA GLY A 47 -9.67 7.32 51.12
C GLY A 47 -10.13 7.42 52.59
N SER A 48 -10.84 6.46 53.17
CA SER A 48 -11.13 6.49 54.62
C SER A 48 -11.00 5.18 55.40
N LEU A 49 -10.94 4.00 54.77
CA LEU A 49 -10.78 2.74 55.53
C LEU A 49 -10.11 1.56 54.78
N GLY A 50 -9.69 1.75 53.52
CA GLY A 50 -8.97 0.71 52.77
C GLY A 50 -7.46 0.85 52.95
N ILE A 51 -6.81 -0.10 53.62
CA ILE A 51 -5.34 -0.20 53.59
C ILE A 51 -4.94 -0.41 52.14
N LEU A 52 -4.36 0.60 51.51
CA LEU A 52 -3.78 0.48 50.16
C LEU A 52 -2.78 -0.68 50.19
N THR A 53 -3.03 -1.67 49.35
CA THR A 53 -2.19 -2.87 49.34
C THR A 53 -0.97 -2.63 48.45
N ARG A 54 0.14 -3.33 48.73
CA ARG A 54 1.31 -3.32 47.85
C ARG A 54 0.95 -3.71 46.41
N SER A 55 -0.07 -4.55 46.23
CA SER A 55 -0.62 -4.92 44.92
C SER A 55 -1.18 -3.75 44.13
N ASP A 56 -1.80 -2.75 44.77
CA ASP A 56 -2.42 -1.62 44.07
C ASP A 56 -1.35 -0.71 43.43
N PHE A 57 -0.27 -0.45 44.16
CA PHE A 57 0.88 0.30 43.63
C PHE A 57 1.65 -0.47 42.55
N VAL A 58 1.77 -1.80 42.70
CA VAL A 58 2.38 -2.65 41.67
C VAL A 58 1.54 -2.64 40.39
N ASN A 59 0.21 -2.77 40.50
CA ASN A 59 -0.70 -2.71 39.36
C ASN A 59 -0.67 -1.35 38.66
N LEU A 60 -0.63 -0.25 39.44
CA LEU A 60 -0.47 1.09 38.88
C LEU A 60 0.85 1.23 38.11
N GLY A 61 1.95 0.76 38.70
CA GLY A 61 3.27 0.79 38.06
C GLY A 61 3.33 -0.02 36.76
N ILE A 62 2.74 -1.22 36.75
CA ILE A 62 2.66 -2.09 35.56
C ILE A 62 1.84 -1.40 34.45
N ASN A 63 0.70 -0.80 34.78
CA ASN A 63 -0.14 -0.13 33.78
C ASN A 63 0.56 1.11 33.19
N ILE A 64 1.25 1.92 34.00
CA ILE A 64 2.00 3.08 33.51
C ILE A 64 3.17 2.63 32.62
N ALA A 65 3.95 1.63 33.05
CA ALA A 65 5.06 1.11 32.28
C ALA A 65 4.60 0.48 30.95
N GLY A 66 3.51 -0.30 30.99
CA GLY A 66 2.88 -0.87 29.81
C GLY A 66 2.36 0.19 28.84
N PHE A 67 1.70 1.23 29.35
CA PHE A 67 1.23 2.35 28.54
C PHE A 67 2.41 3.06 27.85
N ALA A 68 3.45 3.43 28.60
CA ALA A 68 4.61 4.12 28.04
C ALA A 68 5.32 3.29 26.96
N LEU A 69 5.51 1.99 27.21
CA LEU A 69 6.16 1.09 26.25
C LEU A 69 5.33 0.91 24.98
N LEU A 70 4.04 0.61 25.11
CA LEU A 70 3.16 0.36 23.97
C LEU A 70 2.90 1.64 23.16
N LEU A 71 2.78 2.79 23.83
CA LEU A 71 2.67 4.09 23.16
C LEU A 71 3.94 4.42 22.38
N ALA A 72 5.12 4.20 22.96
CA ALA A 72 6.39 4.42 22.26
C ALA A 72 6.50 3.55 21.00
N LEU A 73 6.12 2.27 21.09
CA LEU A 73 6.07 1.37 19.93
C LEU A 73 5.04 1.82 18.89
N PHE A 74 3.87 2.30 19.31
CA PHE A 74 2.84 2.83 18.42
C PHE A 74 3.30 4.07 17.66
N ILE A 75 3.98 5.00 18.34
CA ILE A 75 4.53 6.21 17.72
C ILE A 75 5.64 5.84 16.74
N ALA A 76 6.58 4.98 17.15
CA ALA A 76 7.65 4.51 16.28
C ALA A 76 7.12 3.84 15.00
N ASP A 77 6.05 3.04 15.12
CA ASP A 77 5.40 2.44 13.95
C ASP A 77 4.53 3.44 13.16
N SER A 78 4.18 4.60 13.72
CA SER A 78 3.41 5.65 13.02
C SER A 78 4.30 6.59 12.22
N ASP A 79 5.47 6.96 12.73
CA ASP A 79 6.41 7.86 12.03
C ASP A 79 6.90 7.28 10.70
N GLY A 80 6.98 5.96 10.59
CA GLY A 80 7.34 5.29 9.34
C GLY A 80 6.26 5.34 8.24
N GLU A 81 5.05 5.83 8.51
CA GLU A 81 4.00 5.94 7.48
C GLU A 81 4.23 7.12 6.54
N ALA A 82 4.52 8.31 7.10
CA ALA A 82 4.76 9.50 6.29
C ALA A 82 5.89 9.28 5.28
N LYS A 83 7.03 8.76 5.75
CA LYS A 83 8.19 8.44 4.91
C LYS A 83 7.84 7.42 3.80
N ARG A 84 7.06 6.39 4.09
CA ARG A 84 6.68 5.38 3.07
C ARG A 84 5.68 5.94 2.06
N VAL A 85 4.76 6.79 2.50
CA VAL A 85 3.84 7.48 1.59
C VAL A 85 4.63 8.38 0.65
N GLU A 86 5.62 9.10 1.15
CA GLU A 86 6.55 9.90 0.35
C GLU A 86 7.37 9.05 -0.62
N GLU A 87 7.98 7.96 -0.16
CA GLU A 87 8.72 7.02 -1.02
C GLU A 87 7.83 6.43 -2.11
N ARG A 88 6.59 6.07 -1.80
CA ARG A 88 5.61 5.55 -2.78
C ARG A 88 5.21 6.63 -3.77
N ARG A 89 5.01 7.88 -3.30
CA ARG A 89 4.75 9.04 -4.17
C ARG A 89 5.94 9.30 -5.09
N ALA A 90 7.16 9.24 -4.58
CA ALA A 90 8.39 9.40 -5.35
C ALA A 90 8.56 8.29 -6.39
N LYS A 91 8.34 7.02 -6.01
CA LYS A 91 8.36 5.87 -6.95
C LYS A 91 7.27 6.00 -8.02
N LYS A 92 6.06 6.41 -7.62
CA LYS A 92 4.96 6.66 -8.56
C LYS A 92 5.30 7.80 -9.52
N GLN A 93 5.86 8.89 -9.02
CA GLN A 93 6.27 10.02 -9.85
C GLN A 93 7.37 9.61 -10.82
N ALA A 94 8.41 8.93 -10.35
CA ALA A 94 9.47 8.40 -11.20
C ALA A 94 8.94 7.42 -12.28
N GLN A 95 7.89 6.65 -11.98
CA GLN A 95 7.23 5.79 -12.97
C GLN A 95 6.40 6.57 -14.00
N ILE A 96 5.78 7.68 -13.59
CA ILE A 96 5.06 8.60 -14.49
C ILE A 96 6.06 9.31 -15.40
N ASP A 97 7.13 9.88 -14.83
CA ASP A 97 8.19 10.57 -15.57
C ASP A 97 8.89 9.64 -16.56
N ALA A 98 9.05 8.37 -16.18
CA ALA A 98 9.58 7.32 -17.05
C ALA A 98 8.59 6.83 -18.13
N GLY A 99 7.34 7.32 -18.14
CA GLY A 99 6.32 6.97 -19.13
C GLY A 99 5.69 5.58 -18.94
N TYR A 100 5.80 4.98 -17.75
CA TYR A 100 5.22 3.66 -17.45
C TYR A 100 3.79 3.71 -16.92
N ARG A 101 3.37 4.88 -16.45
CA ARG A 101 2.02 5.11 -15.94
C ARG A 101 1.40 6.27 -16.69
N GLU A 102 0.15 6.07 -17.08
CA GLU A 102 -0.69 7.12 -17.65
C GLU A 102 -1.63 7.62 -16.57
N THR A 103 -1.67 8.95 -16.38
CA THR A 103 -2.64 9.58 -15.49
C THR A 103 -3.91 9.82 -16.29
N VAL A 104 -4.93 8.98 -16.05
CA VAL A 104 -6.24 9.14 -16.66
C VAL A 104 -7.12 9.87 -15.66
N THR A 105 -7.64 11.02 -16.05
CA THR A 105 -8.69 11.71 -15.31
C THR A 105 -10.00 10.98 -15.55
N THR A 106 -10.56 10.44 -14.47
CA THR A 106 -11.86 9.76 -14.51
C THR A 106 -12.96 10.81 -14.68
N THR A 107 -14.11 10.43 -15.23
CA THR A 107 -15.30 11.28 -15.43
C THR A 107 -15.81 11.95 -14.15
N THR A 108 -15.40 11.45 -12.98
CA THR A 108 -15.68 12.01 -11.63
C THR A 108 -14.66 13.06 -11.17
N GLY A 109 -13.71 13.46 -12.02
CA GLY A 109 -12.66 14.45 -11.70
C GLY A 109 -11.48 13.91 -10.88
N GLN A 110 -11.46 12.61 -10.56
CA GLN A 110 -10.34 11.99 -9.85
C GLN A 110 -9.24 11.54 -10.82
N SER A 111 -7.99 11.95 -10.54
CA SER A 111 -6.79 11.54 -11.29
C SER A 111 -6.31 10.19 -10.78
N ILE A 112 -6.52 9.14 -11.57
CA ILE A 112 -6.07 7.78 -11.26
C ILE A 112 -4.89 7.47 -12.18
N SER A 113 -3.77 7.06 -11.61
CA SER A 113 -2.61 6.60 -12.39
C SER A 113 -2.78 5.11 -12.69
N LYS A 114 -2.99 4.76 -13.96
CA LYS A 114 -3.03 3.35 -14.40
C LYS A 114 -1.66 2.97 -14.96
N LEU A 115 -1.24 1.72 -14.79
CA LEU A 115 -0.11 1.21 -15.58
C LEU A 115 -0.49 1.28 -17.06
N LYS A 116 0.46 1.78 -17.87
CA LYS A 116 0.32 1.76 -19.32
C LYS A 116 0.14 0.29 -19.76
N GLN A 117 -0.71 0.06 -20.74
CA GLN A 117 -0.84 -1.26 -21.34
C GLN A 117 0.52 -1.67 -21.94
N VAL A 118 0.89 -2.95 -21.80
CA VAL A 118 2.16 -3.45 -22.34
C VAL A 118 2.06 -3.40 -23.86
N ASP A 119 2.70 -2.40 -24.46
CA ASP A 119 2.84 -2.21 -25.90
C ASP A 119 4.30 -2.39 -26.34
N ASP A 120 4.55 -2.50 -27.65
CA ASP A 120 5.89 -2.77 -28.17
C ASP A 120 6.89 -1.67 -27.81
N ASP A 121 6.43 -0.42 -27.79
CA ASP A 121 7.22 0.73 -27.32
C ASP A 121 7.61 0.58 -25.84
N TRP A 122 6.72 0.07 -24.99
CA TRP A 122 7.03 -0.23 -23.60
C TRP A 122 8.09 -1.34 -23.49
N ILE A 123 7.98 -2.42 -24.29
CA ILE A 123 8.94 -3.53 -24.32
C ILE A 123 10.33 -3.03 -24.72
N ILE A 124 10.42 -2.23 -25.78
CA ILE A 124 11.68 -1.69 -26.30
C ILE A 124 12.32 -0.74 -25.28
N LYS A 125 11.54 0.17 -24.68
CA LYS A 125 12.05 1.07 -23.62
C LYS A 125 12.48 0.32 -22.35
N ARG A 126 11.82 -0.79 -22.03
CA ARG A 126 12.18 -1.67 -20.91
C ARG A 126 13.51 -2.39 -21.18
N LEU A 127 13.67 -2.97 -22.37
CA LEU A 127 14.89 -3.67 -22.79
C LEU A 127 16.11 -2.76 -22.90
N ASP A 128 15.95 -1.56 -23.48
CA ASP A 128 17.04 -0.58 -23.58
C ASP A 128 17.56 -0.15 -22.21
N ARG A 129 16.66 0.00 -21.22
CA ARG A 129 17.03 0.35 -19.85
C ARG A 129 17.74 -0.79 -19.13
N TRP A 130 17.25 -2.02 -19.26
CA TRP A 130 17.95 -3.20 -18.74
C TRP A 130 19.37 -3.29 -19.31
N GLY A 131 19.52 -3.01 -20.60
CA GLY A 131 20.83 -2.98 -21.23
C GLY A 131 21.76 -1.88 -20.71
N LYS A 132 21.23 -0.70 -20.36
CA LYS A 132 22.01 0.38 -19.74
C LYS A 132 22.46 0.05 -18.31
N THR A 133 21.59 -0.57 -17.52
CA THR A 133 21.91 -0.98 -16.14
C THR A 133 22.97 -2.06 -16.10
N GLU A 134 22.89 -3.05 -16.99
CA GLU A 134 23.83 -4.18 -17.07
C GLU A 134 25.07 -3.90 -17.93
N ARG A 135 25.25 -2.66 -18.43
CA ARG A 135 26.30 -2.26 -19.40
C ARG A 135 26.34 -3.11 -20.69
N MET A 136 25.27 -3.84 -20.98
CA MET A 136 25.08 -4.59 -22.22
C MET A 136 23.93 -3.95 -22.99
N PRO A 137 24.16 -2.95 -23.86
CA PRO A 137 23.09 -2.38 -24.67
C PRO A 137 22.53 -3.46 -25.60
N PHE A 138 21.46 -4.13 -25.16
CA PHE A 138 20.80 -5.21 -25.91
C PHE A 138 20.34 -4.73 -27.28
N LEU A 139 20.02 -3.44 -27.40
CA LEU A 139 19.60 -2.79 -28.62
C LEU A 139 20.43 -1.53 -28.82
N GLY A 140 21.47 -1.62 -29.65
CA GLY A 140 22.06 -0.42 -30.25
C GLY A 140 20.99 0.35 -31.05
N PRO A 141 21.17 1.66 -31.32
CA PRO A 141 20.16 2.49 -31.98
C PRO A 141 19.65 1.89 -33.28
N THR A 142 20.53 1.22 -34.03
CA THR A 142 20.22 0.50 -35.26
C THR A 142 19.36 -0.75 -35.05
N LYS A 143 19.65 -1.57 -34.03
CA LYS A 143 18.86 -2.79 -33.72
C LYS A 143 17.50 -2.45 -33.12
N GLY A 144 17.41 -1.36 -32.34
CA GLY A 144 16.15 -0.84 -31.84
C GLY A 144 15.27 -0.20 -32.94
N ALA A 145 15.87 0.39 -33.97
CA ALA A 145 15.15 0.82 -35.17
C ALA A 145 14.65 -0.41 -35.96
N LEU A 146 15.53 -1.39 -36.20
CA LEU A 146 15.19 -2.62 -36.92
C LEU A 146 14.05 -3.40 -36.24
N LEU A 147 14.04 -3.50 -34.91
CA LEU A 147 12.93 -4.14 -34.19
C LEU A 147 11.64 -3.34 -34.28
N ARG A 148 11.68 -2.01 -34.26
CA ARG A 148 10.48 -1.18 -34.47
C ARG A 148 9.92 -1.37 -35.88
N ASP A 149 10.80 -1.47 -36.88
CA ASP A 149 10.40 -1.72 -38.26
C ASP A 149 9.85 -3.14 -38.43
N LEU A 150 10.50 -4.15 -37.85
CA LEU A 150 10.05 -5.54 -37.85
C LEU A 150 8.72 -5.72 -37.13
N VAL A 151 8.52 -5.06 -35.98
CA VAL A 151 7.23 -5.06 -35.27
C VAL A 151 6.16 -4.38 -36.12
N ARG A 152 6.47 -3.23 -36.73
CA ARG A 152 5.54 -2.51 -37.61
C ARG A 152 5.17 -3.30 -38.87
N GLU A 153 6.10 -4.09 -39.38
CA GLU A 153 5.91 -4.98 -40.53
C GLU A 153 5.17 -6.27 -40.16
N LYS A 154 5.37 -6.78 -38.93
CA LYS A 154 4.78 -8.03 -38.45
C LYS A 154 3.53 -7.87 -37.60
N ASP A 155 3.10 -6.64 -37.31
CA ASP A 155 1.93 -6.34 -36.48
C ASP A 155 0.74 -7.18 -36.97
N PRO A 156 0.44 -8.32 -36.31
CA PRO A 156 -0.74 -9.07 -36.65
C PRO A 156 -1.91 -8.20 -36.21
N GLN A 157 -3.03 -8.33 -36.89
CA GLN A 157 -4.30 -7.70 -36.55
C GLN A 157 -4.81 -8.11 -35.15
N VAL A 158 -4.11 -7.77 -34.07
CA VAL A 158 -4.55 -8.04 -32.70
C VAL A 158 -5.40 -6.86 -32.24
N ASN A 159 -6.64 -6.90 -32.72
CA ASN A 159 -7.84 -6.34 -32.08
C ASN A 159 -8.10 -4.83 -32.11
N THR A 160 -7.92 -4.18 -33.26
CA THR A 160 -8.71 -2.98 -33.61
C THR A 160 -10.16 -3.31 -33.97
N ALA A 161 -10.50 -4.60 -34.22
CA ALA A 161 -11.86 -5.05 -34.53
C ALA A 161 -12.74 -5.33 -33.29
N ALA A 162 -12.17 -5.59 -32.11
CA ALA A 162 -12.94 -5.84 -30.88
C ALA A 162 -13.36 -4.58 -30.12
N ARG A 163 -12.93 -3.38 -30.58
CA ARG A 163 -13.20 -2.09 -29.90
C ARG A 163 -14.42 -1.33 -30.40
N ARG A 164 -15.22 -1.88 -31.33
CA ARG A 164 -16.37 -1.17 -31.94
C ARG A 164 -17.75 -1.82 -31.78
N SER A 165 -17.90 -2.99 -31.14
CA SER A 165 -19.22 -3.66 -31.05
C SER A 165 -19.72 -3.98 -29.63
N VAL A 166 -18.93 -3.82 -28.58
CA VAL A 166 -19.36 -4.12 -27.19
C VAL A 166 -19.66 -2.85 -26.39
N THR A 167 -20.36 -1.89 -26.99
CA THR A 167 -20.93 -0.73 -26.28
C THR A 167 -22.38 -0.42 -26.61
N ARG A 168 -23.13 -1.29 -27.32
CA ARG A 168 -24.55 -0.95 -27.60
C ARG A 168 -25.60 -2.04 -27.67
N THR A 169 -25.28 -3.33 -27.49
CA THR A 169 -26.30 -4.40 -27.70
C THR A 169 -26.40 -5.46 -26.60
N GLN A 170 -25.74 -5.28 -25.44
CA GLN A 170 -25.94 -6.18 -24.28
C GLN A 170 -26.64 -5.53 -23.09
N ALA A 171 -27.09 -4.27 -23.19
CA ALA A 171 -27.90 -3.63 -22.16
C ALA A 171 -29.42 -3.89 -22.30
N HIS A 172 -29.88 -4.59 -23.35
CA HIS A 172 -31.32 -4.78 -23.61
C HIS A 172 -31.81 -6.24 -23.64
N ALA A 173 -30.94 -7.24 -23.58
CA ALA A 173 -31.37 -8.65 -23.76
C ALA A 173 -31.56 -9.46 -22.46
N CYS A 174 -31.20 -8.93 -21.29
CA CYS A 174 -31.24 -9.71 -20.03
C CYS A 174 -32.43 -9.43 -19.11
N PHE A 175 -33.40 -8.58 -19.50
CA PHE A 175 -34.53 -8.19 -18.63
C PHE A 175 -35.90 -8.78 -19.03
N VAL A 176 -35.98 -9.70 -20.00
CA VAL A 176 -37.28 -10.18 -20.53
C VAL A 176 -37.53 -11.69 -20.35
N LEU A 177 -36.61 -12.46 -19.77
CA LEU A 177 -36.81 -13.91 -19.59
C LEU A 177 -36.58 -14.35 -18.14
N HIS A 178 -37.45 -13.86 -17.24
CA HIS A 178 -37.91 -14.62 -16.08
C HIS A 178 -39.22 -13.99 -15.58
N ARG A 179 -40.30 -14.37 -16.27
CA ARG A 179 -41.63 -14.50 -15.69
C ARG A 179 -41.93 -15.98 -15.61
#